data_AF-G5K2Y0-F1
#
_entry.id   AF-G5K2Y0-F1
#
_cell.length_a   1.000
_cell.length_b   1.000
_cell.length_c   1.000
_cell.angle_alpha   90.00
_cell.angle_beta   90.00
_cell.angle_gamma   90.00
#
_symmetry.space_group_name_H-M   'P 1'
#
loop_
_entity.id
_entity.type
_entity.pdbx_description
1 polymer ?
#
loop_
_entity_poly.entity_id
_entity_poly.type
_entity_poly.pdbx_seq_one_letter_code
_entity_poly.pdbx_strand_id
1 'polypeptide(L)'
;MGPYLLTDYTGLELSYQVRLLYEADSREKDFFSSRPLAEYMKNLSVKDKSLSLTYYKTDEEKNLVMDPQTFHYRELKKPNHDLIKGFNKSYPVSHLKNILTSDHPLANYLWEVIANLLYYAAYNVGYATDDYRDIDRCLVWGYNWQLGPFQLGDQLGFDWVTERLEKHFGQLPDWINQKQTAFYQEGENLDGKVAVESLAPHLIWEKAHQSSLRATKDQILVFDIRTPKSTINPHLLSDLLEAITLMENSDYKGLVIDSSGKSFSVGYDISLMIEQIESGQIVEEMTRSYEQTHQLLKALKYNSKPIIAAM
;
A
#
# COMPACT_ATOMS: atom_id res chain seq x y z
N MET A 1 1.38 -4.29 6.69
CA MET A 1 2.49 -4.95 7.42
C MET A 1 2.96 -4.01 8.52
N GLY A 2 3.47 -4.50 9.66
CA GLY A 2 4.05 -3.61 10.69
C GLY A 2 5.45 -3.12 10.31
N PRO A 3 5.95 -2.01 10.89
CA PRO A 3 7.21 -1.37 10.48
C PRO A 3 8.44 -2.27 10.64
N TYR A 4 8.56 -3.01 11.74
CA TYR A 4 9.71 -3.92 11.96
C TYR A 4 9.76 -5.07 10.95
N LEU A 5 8.61 -5.66 10.63
CA LEU A 5 8.55 -6.72 9.62
C LEU A 5 8.83 -6.16 8.23
N LEU A 6 8.35 -4.94 7.93
CA LEU A 6 8.70 -4.26 6.68
C LEU A 6 10.21 -4.05 6.56
N THR A 7 10.89 -3.63 7.64
CA THR A 7 12.36 -3.53 7.66
C THR A 7 13.06 -4.86 7.41
N ASP A 8 12.54 -5.97 7.94
CA ASP A 8 13.09 -7.30 7.64
C ASP A 8 12.94 -7.66 6.15
N TYR A 9 11.84 -7.25 5.51
CA TYR A 9 11.61 -7.45 4.07
C TYR A 9 12.48 -6.54 3.19
N THR A 10 12.61 -5.25 3.54
CA THR A 10 13.36 -4.27 2.73
C THR A 10 14.86 -4.32 3.00
N GLY A 11 15.26 -4.82 4.17
CA GLY A 11 16.64 -4.90 4.62
C GLY A 11 16.99 -3.86 5.70
N LEU A 12 17.64 -4.35 6.76
CA LEU A 12 18.12 -3.54 7.88
C LEU A 12 19.16 -2.50 7.45
N GLU A 13 20.09 -2.88 6.56
CA GLU A 13 21.15 -1.98 6.10
C GLU A 13 20.58 -0.78 5.33
N LEU A 14 19.65 -1.01 4.41
CA LEU A 14 18.98 0.07 3.67
C LEU A 14 18.26 1.01 4.63
N SER A 15 17.49 0.44 5.57
CA SER A 15 16.75 1.22 6.57
C SER A 15 17.71 2.05 7.45
N TYR A 16 18.87 1.50 7.82
CA TYR A 16 19.89 2.19 8.58
C TYR A 16 20.53 3.35 7.81
N GLN A 17 20.87 3.15 6.53
CA GLN A 17 21.45 4.19 5.67
C GLN A 17 20.47 5.33 5.42
N VAL A 18 19.20 5.01 5.11
CA VAL A 18 18.15 6.01 4.92
C VAL A 18 17.94 6.85 6.19
N ARG A 19 17.93 6.22 7.37
CA ARG A 19 17.87 6.94 8.65
C ARG A 19 19.03 7.93 8.81
N LEU A 20 20.26 7.55 8.47
CA LEU A 20 21.42 8.44 8.57
C LEU A 20 21.30 9.67 7.64
N LEU A 21 20.71 9.49 6.46
CA LEU A 21 20.45 10.61 5.54
C LEU A 21 19.45 11.60 6.14
N TYR A 22 18.36 11.10 6.73
CA TYR A 22 17.38 11.96 7.41
C TYR A 22 17.95 12.60 8.68
N GLU A 23 18.76 11.89 9.47
CA GLU A 23 19.40 12.44 10.66
C GLU A 23 20.38 13.59 10.32
N ALA A 24 20.98 13.56 9.13
CA ALA A 24 21.85 14.63 8.65
C ALA A 24 21.10 15.89 8.18
N ASP A 25 19.80 15.78 7.88
CA ASP A 25 18.98 16.92 7.48
C ASP A 25 18.45 17.66 8.71
N SER A 26 18.73 18.96 8.80
CA SER A 26 18.30 19.82 9.91
C SER A 26 16.79 19.88 10.15
N ARG A 27 15.99 19.67 9.09
CA ARG A 27 14.52 19.63 9.15
C ARG A 27 14.01 18.31 9.72
N GLU A 28 14.75 17.23 9.48
CA GLU A 28 14.30 15.86 9.70
C GLU A 28 14.91 15.24 10.97
N LYS A 29 16.09 15.70 11.39
CA LYS A 29 16.86 15.15 12.52
C LYS A 29 16.04 14.90 13.79
N ASP A 30 15.04 15.73 14.09
CA ASP A 30 14.24 15.64 15.31
C ASP A 30 13.23 14.47 15.26
N PHE A 31 12.88 14.01 14.05
CA PHE A 31 12.02 12.84 13.82
C PHE A 31 12.80 11.53 13.69
N PHE A 32 14.09 11.60 13.33
CA PHE A 32 14.92 10.43 13.03
C PHE A 32 16.07 10.29 14.02
N SER A 33 15.79 9.67 15.15
CA SER A 33 16.81 9.35 16.17
C SER A 33 17.36 7.94 16.02
N SER A 34 18.59 7.75 16.51
CA SER A 34 19.19 6.43 16.63
C SER A 34 18.42 5.53 17.61
N ARG A 35 18.36 4.22 17.30
CA ARG A 35 17.74 3.19 18.12
C ARG A 35 18.79 2.13 18.48
N PRO A 36 19.06 1.88 19.78
CA PRO A 36 20.12 0.96 20.21
C PRO A 36 20.03 -0.43 19.59
N LEU A 37 18.83 -0.99 19.49
CA LEU A 37 18.64 -2.32 18.92
C LEU A 37 19.00 -2.37 17.42
N ALA A 38 18.55 -1.37 16.64
CA ALA A 38 18.82 -1.32 15.20
C ALA A 38 20.33 -1.16 14.92
N GLU A 39 21.02 -0.32 15.70
CA GLU A 39 22.47 -0.16 15.62
C GLU A 39 23.22 -1.45 15.97
N TYR A 40 22.82 -2.11 17.05
CA TYR A 40 23.40 -3.38 17.47
C TYR A 40 23.29 -4.43 16.37
N MET A 41 22.08 -4.61 15.84
CA MET A 41 21.80 -5.58 14.78
C MET A 41 22.63 -5.27 13.52
N LYS A 42 22.70 -4.00 13.11
CA LYS A 42 23.48 -3.59 11.94
C LYS A 42 24.99 -3.84 12.14
N ASN A 43 25.53 -3.48 13.30
CA ASN A 43 26.95 -3.64 13.58
C ASN A 43 27.39 -5.10 13.63
N LEU A 44 26.51 -6.01 14.05
CA LEU A 44 26.76 -7.45 13.94
C LEU A 44 26.71 -7.94 12.50
N SER A 45 25.71 -7.54 11.72
CA SER A 45 25.57 -7.92 10.31
C SER A 45 26.77 -7.48 9.44
N VAL A 46 27.42 -6.37 9.79
CA VAL A 46 28.65 -5.89 9.10
C VAL A 46 29.87 -6.74 9.45
N LYS A 47 29.98 -7.20 10.70
CA LYS A 47 31.12 -8.03 11.16
C LYS A 47 31.12 -9.40 10.49
N ASP A 48 29.94 -9.98 10.30
CA ASP A 48 29.77 -11.25 9.61
C ASP A 48 28.37 -11.32 8.99
N LYS A 49 28.31 -11.45 7.66
CA LYS A 49 27.04 -11.55 6.94
C LYS A 49 26.24 -12.80 7.35
N SER A 50 26.88 -13.86 7.82
CA SER A 50 26.22 -15.06 8.34
C SER A 50 25.52 -14.81 9.68
N LEU A 51 25.88 -13.73 10.38
CA LEU A 51 25.27 -13.27 11.62
C LEU A 51 24.20 -12.19 11.38
N SER A 52 23.73 -12.01 10.14
CA SER A 52 22.71 -11.00 9.83
C SER A 52 21.46 -11.21 10.67
N LEU A 53 21.12 -10.20 11.48
CA LEU A 53 19.96 -10.24 12.37
C LEU A 53 18.74 -9.59 11.75
N THR A 54 17.56 -10.14 12.06
CA THR A 54 16.23 -9.62 11.72
C THR A 54 15.44 -9.38 13.00
N TYR A 55 14.38 -8.58 12.93
CA TYR A 55 13.48 -8.39 14.08
C TYR A 55 12.69 -9.66 14.37
N TYR A 56 12.29 -10.37 13.31
CA TYR A 56 11.58 -11.65 13.38
C TYR A 56 12.35 -12.75 12.67
N LYS A 57 12.34 -13.96 13.25
CA LYS A 57 12.84 -15.17 12.58
C LYS A 57 11.99 -16.38 12.95
N THR A 58 11.96 -17.37 12.07
CA THR A 58 11.37 -18.68 12.36
C THR A 58 12.50 -19.68 12.58
N ASP A 59 12.44 -20.41 13.69
CA ASP A 59 13.46 -21.38 14.10
C ASP A 59 12.76 -22.57 14.75
N GLU A 60 13.03 -23.79 14.29
CA GLU A 60 12.37 -25.03 14.77
C GLU A 60 10.84 -24.91 14.93
N GLU A 61 10.15 -24.39 13.90
CA GLU A 61 8.69 -24.11 13.89
C GLU A 61 8.20 -23.05 14.88
N LYS A 62 9.10 -22.40 15.63
CA LYS A 62 8.78 -21.31 16.55
C LYS A 62 9.02 -19.97 15.88
N ASN A 63 8.09 -19.05 16.10
CA ASN A 63 8.27 -17.65 15.73
C ASN A 63 8.99 -16.93 16.85
N LEU A 64 10.15 -16.37 16.53
CA LEU A 64 11.00 -15.65 17.46
C LEU A 64 11.01 -14.16 17.11
N VAL A 65 11.20 -13.33 18.13
CA VAL A 65 11.34 -11.88 18.02
C VAL A 65 12.54 -11.41 18.82
N MET A 66 13.28 -10.45 18.26
CA MET A 66 14.40 -9.81 18.92
C MET A 66 13.91 -8.95 20.09
N ASP A 67 14.41 -9.21 21.30
CA ASP A 67 14.05 -8.43 22.47
C ASP A 67 14.84 -7.11 22.51
N PRO A 68 14.17 -5.94 22.60
CA PRO A 68 14.83 -4.64 22.58
C PRO A 68 15.57 -4.28 23.87
N GLN A 69 15.44 -5.07 24.94
CA GLN A 69 16.18 -4.87 26.20
C GLN A 69 17.38 -5.80 26.29
N THR A 70 17.23 -7.06 25.89
CA THR A 70 18.30 -8.07 26.04
C THR A 70 19.12 -8.30 24.78
N PHE A 71 18.62 -7.86 23.62
CA PHE A 71 19.20 -8.11 22.30
C PHE A 71 19.37 -9.60 21.98
N HIS A 72 18.53 -10.44 22.59
CA HIS A 72 18.42 -11.85 22.31
C HIS A 72 17.04 -12.19 21.77
N TYR A 73 16.98 -13.22 20.91
CA TYR A 73 15.70 -13.74 20.46
C TYR A 73 14.95 -14.40 21.59
N ARG A 74 13.65 -14.12 21.64
CA ARG A 74 12.69 -14.82 22.50
C ARG A 74 11.49 -15.24 21.68
N GLU A 75 10.70 -16.16 22.23
CA GLU A 75 9.44 -16.56 21.61
C GLU A 75 8.49 -15.37 21.46
N LEU A 76 7.88 -15.25 20.28
CA LEU A 76 6.92 -14.20 19.95
C LEU A 76 5.63 -14.42 20.74
N LYS A 77 5.42 -13.58 21.75
CA LYS A 77 4.16 -13.51 22.50
C LYS A 77 3.31 -12.37 21.98
N LYS A 78 2.11 -12.68 21.49
CA LYS A 78 1.13 -11.65 21.12
C LYS A 78 0.63 -10.94 22.39
N PRO A 79 0.48 -9.61 22.37
CA PRO A 79 -0.11 -8.91 23.50
C PRO A 79 -1.53 -9.45 23.76
N ASN A 80 -1.85 -9.74 25.01
CA ASN A 80 -3.16 -10.23 25.43
C ASN A 80 -3.71 -9.31 26.52
N HIS A 81 -4.45 -8.28 26.09
CA HIS A 81 -5.01 -7.27 26.98
C HIS A 81 -6.40 -6.86 26.49
N ASP A 82 -7.36 -6.68 27.40
CA ASP A 82 -8.77 -6.45 27.06
C ASP A 82 -8.99 -5.22 26.18
N LEU A 83 -8.19 -4.16 26.36
CA LEU A 83 -8.22 -2.97 25.50
C LEU A 83 -8.08 -3.28 24.01
N ILE A 84 -7.24 -4.25 23.64
CA ILE A 84 -6.98 -4.63 22.24
C ILE A 84 -7.62 -5.97 21.87
N LYS A 85 -8.29 -6.62 22.83
CA LYS A 85 -8.94 -7.92 22.66
C LYS A 85 -10.25 -7.72 21.88
N GLY A 86 -10.14 -7.82 20.57
CA GLY A 86 -11.24 -7.51 19.63
C GLY A 86 -10.76 -6.74 18.40
N PHE A 87 -9.54 -6.19 18.44
CA PHE A 87 -8.92 -5.54 17.31
C PHE A 87 -8.51 -6.57 16.29
N ASN A 88 -9.23 -6.58 15.18
CA ASN A 88 -8.97 -7.42 14.02
C ASN A 88 -9.19 -6.59 12.75
N LYS A 89 -8.97 -7.18 11.58
CA LYS A 89 -9.09 -6.49 10.28
C LYS A 89 -10.48 -5.88 10.02
N SER A 90 -11.51 -6.33 10.72
CA SER A 90 -12.89 -5.84 10.60
C SER A 90 -13.26 -4.83 11.69
N TYR A 91 -12.32 -4.44 12.56
CA TYR A 91 -12.59 -3.47 13.61
C TYR A 91 -12.81 -2.08 13.00
N PRO A 92 -13.96 -1.42 13.23
CA PRO A 92 -14.23 -0.11 12.65
C PRO A 92 -13.23 0.93 13.13
N VAL A 93 -12.62 1.68 12.20
CA VAL A 93 -11.68 2.76 12.53
C VAL A 93 -12.34 3.83 13.43
N SER A 94 -13.64 4.07 13.25
CA SER A 94 -14.44 4.96 14.11
C SER A 94 -14.42 4.58 15.60
N HIS A 95 -14.17 3.31 15.93
CA HIS A 95 -14.07 2.84 17.31
C HIS A 95 -12.65 2.96 17.88
N LEU A 96 -11.64 3.29 17.06
CA LEU A 96 -10.25 3.43 17.50
C LEU A 96 -10.12 4.50 18.59
N LYS A 97 -10.88 5.59 18.47
CA LYS A 97 -10.91 6.67 19.48
C LYS A 97 -11.17 6.15 20.89
N ASN A 98 -12.02 5.14 21.05
CA ASN A 98 -12.37 4.56 22.35
C ASN A 98 -11.15 3.93 23.06
N ILE A 99 -10.21 3.35 22.31
CA ILE A 99 -8.92 2.95 22.89
C ILE A 99 -8.11 4.18 23.24
N LEU A 100 -7.95 5.08 22.27
CA LEU A 100 -6.97 6.15 22.37
C LEU A 100 -7.26 7.13 23.52
N THR A 101 -8.49 7.17 24.00
CA THR A 101 -8.92 7.94 25.18
C THR A 101 -8.59 7.26 26.52
N SER A 102 -8.15 6.01 26.53
CA SER A 102 -7.74 5.30 27.75
C SER A 102 -6.35 5.78 28.23
N ASP A 103 -6.17 5.91 29.54
CA ASP A 103 -4.87 6.24 30.16
C ASP A 103 -3.91 5.05 30.24
N HIS A 104 -4.30 3.88 29.73
CA HIS A 104 -3.47 2.69 29.81
C HIS A 104 -2.19 2.83 28.96
N PRO A 105 -1.03 2.29 29.40
CA PRO A 105 0.24 2.41 28.66
C PRO A 105 0.16 1.98 27.19
N LEU A 106 -0.61 0.94 26.86
CA LEU A 106 -0.82 0.52 25.46
C LEU A 106 -1.58 1.54 24.62
N ALA A 107 -2.56 2.23 25.20
CA ALA A 107 -3.32 3.27 24.52
C ALA A 107 -2.46 4.52 24.31
N ASN A 108 -1.64 4.88 25.31
CA ASN A 108 -0.67 5.96 25.20
C ASN A 108 0.37 5.69 24.10
N TYR A 109 0.95 4.49 24.07
CA TYR A 109 1.86 4.09 22.99
C TYR A 109 1.20 4.15 21.61
N LEU A 110 -0.04 3.64 21.48
CA LEU A 110 -0.76 3.68 20.22
C LEU A 110 -1.04 5.12 19.78
N TRP A 111 -1.42 5.99 20.73
CA TRP A 111 -1.58 7.42 20.47
C TRP A 111 -0.27 8.06 20.02
N GLU A 112 0.86 7.79 20.69
CA GLU A 112 2.16 8.34 20.30
C GLU A 112 2.52 7.98 18.85
N VAL A 113 2.28 6.74 18.43
CA VAL A 113 2.52 6.31 17.05
C VAL A 113 1.65 7.08 16.06
N ILE A 114 0.35 7.22 16.35
CA ILE A 114 -0.60 7.93 15.49
C ILE A 114 -0.31 9.43 15.48
N ALA A 115 0.03 10.01 16.63
CA ALA A 115 0.33 11.42 16.79
C ALA A 115 1.57 11.82 15.99
N ASN A 116 2.65 11.03 16.09
CA ASN A 116 3.87 11.25 15.28
C ASN A 116 3.58 11.15 13.77
N LEU A 117 2.76 10.17 13.37
CA LEU A 117 2.33 10.02 11.97
C LEU A 117 1.57 11.26 11.47
N LEU A 118 0.55 11.69 12.21
CA LEU A 118 -0.30 12.83 11.84
C LEU A 118 0.49 14.14 11.81
N TYR A 119 1.30 14.38 12.85
CA TYR A 119 2.09 15.59 12.95
C TYR A 119 3.16 15.63 11.86
N TYR A 120 3.89 14.54 11.63
CA TYR A 120 4.90 14.49 10.58
C TYR A 120 4.32 14.63 9.18
N ALA A 121 3.14 14.04 8.92
CA ALA A 121 2.40 14.27 7.68
C ALA A 121 2.06 15.76 7.52
N ALA A 122 1.53 16.39 8.59
CA ALA A 122 1.16 17.79 8.54
C ALA A 122 2.35 18.75 8.38
N TYR A 123 3.47 18.43 9.02
CA TYR A 123 4.73 19.16 8.93
C TYR A 123 5.30 19.15 7.50
N ASN A 124 5.01 18.11 6.72
CA ASN A 124 5.49 17.95 5.35
C ASN A 124 4.62 18.61 4.28
N VAL A 125 3.44 19.12 4.63
CA VAL A 125 2.64 19.96 3.73
C VAL A 125 3.34 21.31 3.54
N GLY A 126 3.47 21.75 2.28
CA GLY A 126 4.27 22.89 1.84
C GLY A 126 5.73 22.57 1.54
N TYR A 127 6.21 21.35 1.84
CA TYR A 127 7.55 20.90 1.47
C TYR A 127 7.51 19.72 0.49
N ALA A 128 6.78 18.66 0.84
CA ALA A 128 6.62 17.48 -0.01
C ALA A 128 5.52 17.67 -1.06
N THR A 129 4.48 18.42 -0.71
CA THR A 129 3.33 18.75 -1.59
C THR A 129 2.61 19.98 -1.06
N ASP A 130 1.95 20.73 -1.94
CA ASP A 130 1.08 21.85 -1.59
C ASP A 130 -0.29 21.40 -1.06
N ASP A 131 -0.71 20.15 -1.35
CA ASP A 131 -2.02 19.61 -0.98
C ASP A 131 -1.87 18.39 -0.06
N TYR A 132 -2.38 18.50 1.18
CA TYR A 132 -2.35 17.41 2.16
C TYR A 132 -3.01 16.12 1.65
N ARG A 133 -3.96 16.23 0.71
CA ARG A 133 -4.63 15.08 0.09
C ARG A 133 -3.67 14.21 -0.70
N ASP A 134 -2.58 14.76 -1.23
CA ASP A 134 -1.54 13.98 -1.91
C ASP A 134 -0.78 13.06 -0.96
N ILE A 135 -0.57 13.46 0.29
CA ILE A 135 0.07 12.60 1.30
C ILE A 135 -0.83 11.40 1.58
N ASP A 136 -2.12 11.63 1.78
CA ASP A 136 -3.08 10.53 1.98
C ASP A 136 -3.15 9.62 0.73
N ARG A 137 -3.27 10.18 -0.49
CA ARG A 137 -3.25 9.41 -1.74
C ARG A 137 -1.98 8.56 -1.88
N CYS A 138 -0.82 9.12 -1.57
CA CYS A 138 0.46 8.41 -1.62
C CYS A 138 0.47 7.20 -0.68
N LEU A 139 -0.06 7.33 0.53
CA LEU A 139 -0.11 6.24 1.50
C LEU A 139 -1.18 5.19 1.15
N VAL A 140 -2.35 5.63 0.67
CA VAL A 140 -3.43 4.73 0.25
C VAL A 140 -3.02 3.94 -0.99
N TRP A 141 -2.60 4.60 -2.07
CA TRP A 141 -2.27 3.94 -3.34
C TRP A 141 -0.87 3.32 -3.36
N GLY A 142 0.13 3.98 -2.75
CA GLY A 142 1.52 3.52 -2.77
C GLY A 142 1.86 2.49 -1.69
N TYR A 143 1.24 2.60 -0.50
CA TYR A 143 1.52 1.72 0.64
C TYR A 143 0.34 0.84 1.04
N ASN A 144 -0.75 0.87 0.27
CA ASN A 144 -1.96 0.08 0.48
C ASN A 144 -2.57 0.30 1.88
N TRP A 145 -2.62 1.56 2.31
CA TRP A 145 -3.31 1.96 3.54
C TRP A 145 -4.81 2.07 3.27
N GLN A 146 -5.63 1.76 4.28
CA GLN A 146 -7.09 1.91 4.18
C GLN A 146 -7.53 3.38 4.28
N LEU A 147 -6.79 4.17 5.06
CA LEU A 147 -7.03 5.60 5.26
C LEU A 147 -5.67 6.27 5.37
N GLY A 148 -5.51 7.40 4.68
CA GLY A 148 -4.36 8.27 4.91
C GLY A 148 -4.41 8.96 6.28
N PRO A 149 -3.30 9.57 6.72
CA PRO A 149 -3.21 10.34 7.96
C PRO A 149 -4.38 11.32 8.17
N PHE A 150 -4.71 12.15 7.19
CA PHE A 150 -5.74 13.18 7.40
C PHE A 150 -7.15 12.58 7.43
N GLN A 151 -7.43 11.55 6.61
CA GLN A 151 -8.66 10.76 6.72
C GLN A 151 -8.79 10.07 8.09
N LEU A 152 -7.70 9.50 8.61
CA LEU A 152 -7.67 8.91 9.95
C LEU A 152 -7.93 9.98 11.03
N GLY A 153 -7.37 11.18 10.86
CA GLY A 153 -7.61 12.33 11.72
C GLY A 153 -9.10 12.68 11.80
N ASP A 154 -9.78 12.74 10.65
CA ASP A 154 -11.22 12.99 10.61
C ASP A 154 -12.05 11.87 11.25
N GLN A 155 -11.67 10.59 11.05
CA GLN A 155 -12.34 9.45 11.71
C GLN A 155 -12.23 9.49 13.24
N LEU A 156 -11.11 10.02 13.76
CA LEU A 156 -10.91 10.24 15.20
C LEU A 156 -11.59 11.53 15.71
N GLY A 157 -11.95 12.43 14.78
CA GLY A 157 -12.54 13.73 15.02
C GLY A 157 -11.49 14.83 15.04
N PHE A 158 -11.61 15.77 14.09
CA PHE A 158 -10.67 16.87 13.85
C PHE A 158 -10.31 17.65 15.12
N ASP A 159 -11.29 18.15 15.87
CA ASP A 159 -11.03 18.97 17.08
C ASP A 159 -10.26 18.18 18.14
N TRP A 160 -10.65 16.92 18.36
CA TRP A 160 -9.99 16.06 19.35
C TRP A 160 -8.55 15.73 18.96
N VAL A 161 -8.30 15.52 17.65
CA VAL A 161 -6.95 15.26 17.15
C VAL A 161 -6.08 16.50 17.25
N THR A 162 -6.55 17.66 16.78
CA THR A 162 -5.78 18.90 16.77
C THR A 162 -5.43 19.36 18.19
N GLU A 163 -6.38 19.38 19.12
CA GLU A 163 -6.14 19.71 20.53
C GLU A 163 -5.08 18.78 21.15
N ARG A 164 -5.19 17.48 20.88
CA ARG A 164 -4.29 16.49 21.48
C ARG A 164 -2.91 16.50 20.84
N LEU A 165 -2.80 16.82 19.55
CA LEU A 165 -1.53 17.06 18.87
C LEU A 165 -0.85 18.31 19.43
N GLU A 166 -1.58 19.41 19.61
CA GLU A 166 -1.05 20.65 20.17
C GLU A 166 -0.53 20.41 21.60
N LYS A 167 -1.28 19.65 22.40
CA LYS A 167 -0.81 19.24 23.73
C LYS A 167 0.46 18.38 23.70
N HIS A 168 0.65 17.56 22.66
CA HIS A 168 1.77 16.63 22.56
C HIS A 168 3.04 17.27 21.97
N PHE A 169 2.90 18.09 20.93
CA PHE A 169 4.02 18.68 20.19
C PHE A 169 4.20 20.18 20.44
N GLY A 170 3.27 20.84 21.12
CA GLY A 170 3.23 22.29 21.24
C GLY A 170 2.67 22.91 19.96
N GLN A 171 3.42 23.82 19.34
CA GLN A 171 2.94 24.54 18.15
C GLN A 171 2.76 23.59 16.95
N LEU A 172 1.54 23.58 16.39
CA LEU A 172 1.25 22.88 15.14
C LEU A 172 1.66 23.72 13.92
N PRO A 173 1.84 23.11 12.74
CA PRO A 173 2.04 23.85 11.50
C PRO A 173 0.95 24.90 11.27
N ASP A 174 1.33 26.08 10.77
CA ASP A 174 0.42 27.23 10.68
C ASP A 174 -0.87 26.95 9.90
N TRP A 175 -0.78 26.14 8.84
CA TRP A 175 -1.94 25.77 8.03
C TRP A 175 -2.95 24.89 8.78
N ILE A 176 -2.49 24.09 9.75
CA ILE A 176 -3.36 23.32 10.65
C ILE A 176 -4.08 24.29 11.59
N ASN A 177 -3.36 25.24 12.20
CA ASN A 177 -3.94 26.23 13.11
C ASN A 177 -4.98 27.14 12.43
N GLN A 178 -4.82 27.40 11.13
CA GLN A 178 -5.76 28.20 10.34
C GLN A 178 -7.02 27.41 9.94
N LYS A 179 -6.99 26.08 10.01
CA LYS A 179 -8.09 25.22 9.60
C LYS A 179 -9.10 25.08 10.74
N GLN A 180 -10.39 25.28 10.44
CA GLN A 180 -11.48 25.28 11.43
C GLN A 180 -12.45 24.09 11.29
N THR A 181 -12.22 23.24 10.30
CA THR A 181 -13.12 22.13 9.95
C THR A 181 -12.30 20.89 9.61
N ALA A 182 -12.99 19.75 9.52
CA ALA A 182 -12.45 18.49 9.01
C ALA A 182 -11.60 18.64 7.73
N PHE A 183 -10.70 17.69 7.52
CA PHE A 183 -9.86 17.61 6.33
C PHE A 183 -10.68 17.29 5.08
N TYR A 184 -11.67 16.42 5.18
CA TYR A 184 -12.50 15.99 4.07
C TYR A 184 -13.97 16.35 4.30
N GLN A 185 -14.71 16.55 3.20
CA GLN A 185 -16.17 16.64 3.28
C GLN A 185 -16.78 15.27 3.56
N GLU A 186 -17.97 15.25 4.16
CA GLU A 186 -18.68 14.00 4.42
C GLU A 186 -18.95 13.25 3.10
N GLY A 187 -18.42 12.03 2.99
CA GLY A 187 -18.52 11.20 1.77
C GLY A 187 -17.40 11.43 0.74
N GLU A 188 -16.47 12.36 0.97
CA GLU A 188 -15.27 12.53 0.15
C GLU A 188 -14.32 11.36 0.43
N ASN A 189 -14.19 10.46 -0.54
CA ASN A 189 -13.36 9.26 -0.41
C ASN A 189 -12.13 9.34 -1.33
N LEU A 190 -10.93 9.23 -0.74
CA LEU A 190 -9.67 9.14 -1.49
C LEU A 190 -9.41 7.74 -2.06
N ASP A 191 -10.17 6.72 -1.64
CA ASP A 191 -10.10 5.40 -2.28
C ASP A 191 -10.34 5.49 -3.78
N GLY A 192 -10.95 6.58 -4.25
CA GLY A 192 -10.54 7.20 -5.50
C GLY A 192 -10.45 6.24 -6.68
N LYS A 193 -11.25 5.17 -6.71
CA LYS A 193 -11.68 4.54 -7.96
C LYS A 193 -12.61 5.53 -8.60
N VAL A 194 -11.99 6.61 -9.09
CA VAL A 194 -12.59 7.48 -10.08
C VAL A 194 -13.05 6.51 -11.15
N ALA A 195 -14.37 6.38 -11.31
CA ALA A 195 -14.94 5.40 -12.21
C ALA A 195 -14.22 5.53 -13.56
N VAL A 196 -13.75 4.41 -14.12
CA VAL A 196 -12.98 4.40 -15.37
C VAL A 196 -13.73 5.16 -16.46
N GLU A 197 -15.06 5.12 -16.40
CA GLU A 197 -16.00 5.88 -17.24
C GLU A 197 -15.80 7.40 -17.19
N SER A 198 -15.41 7.95 -16.03
CA SER A 198 -15.18 9.38 -15.86
C SER A 198 -13.80 9.83 -16.31
N LEU A 199 -12.77 8.98 -16.17
CA LEU A 199 -11.41 9.24 -16.70
C LEU A 199 -11.35 9.02 -18.22
N ALA A 200 -11.98 7.94 -18.68
CA ALA A 200 -11.98 7.47 -20.05
C ALA A 200 -13.43 7.38 -20.57
N PRO A 201 -14.04 8.51 -20.98
CA PRO A 201 -15.46 8.52 -21.36
C PRO A 201 -15.74 7.75 -22.65
N HIS A 202 -14.77 7.62 -23.55
CA HIS A 202 -14.96 7.01 -24.87
C HIS A 202 -14.83 5.49 -24.80
N LEU A 203 -15.95 4.77 -24.87
CA LEU A 203 -15.94 3.31 -24.93
C LEU A 203 -15.49 2.83 -26.32
N ILE A 204 -14.51 1.93 -26.36
CA ILE A 204 -14.08 1.24 -27.59
C ILE A 204 -14.77 -0.11 -27.67
N TRP A 205 -14.67 -0.92 -26.61
CA TRP A 205 -15.40 -2.18 -26.49
C TRP A 205 -15.64 -2.55 -25.03
N GLU A 206 -16.68 -3.35 -24.81
CA GLU A 206 -16.99 -3.96 -23.52
C GLU A 206 -17.31 -5.44 -23.72
N LYS A 207 -16.54 -6.32 -23.05
CA LYS A 207 -16.73 -7.77 -23.05
C LYS A 207 -17.25 -8.15 -21.67
N ALA A 208 -18.54 -8.48 -21.60
CA ALA A 208 -19.24 -8.71 -20.34
C ALA A 208 -18.51 -9.75 -19.46
N HIS A 209 -18.36 -9.45 -18.17
CA HIS A 209 -17.67 -10.28 -17.18
C HIS A 209 -16.21 -10.65 -17.51
N GLN A 210 -15.59 -9.91 -18.42
CA GLN A 210 -14.24 -10.21 -18.91
C GLN A 210 -13.36 -8.97 -18.81
N SER A 211 -13.69 -7.93 -19.57
CA SER A 211 -12.84 -6.74 -19.70
C SER A 211 -13.58 -5.57 -20.37
N SER A 212 -13.02 -4.37 -20.30
CA SER A 212 -13.44 -3.26 -21.17
C SER A 212 -12.23 -2.44 -21.61
N LEU A 213 -12.35 -1.77 -22.76
CA LEU A 213 -11.35 -0.83 -23.25
C LEU A 213 -12.01 0.50 -23.55
N ARG A 214 -11.47 1.56 -22.94
CA ARG A 214 -11.94 2.94 -23.10
C ARG A 214 -10.78 3.86 -23.45
N ALA A 215 -11.07 5.07 -23.91
CA ALA A 215 -10.08 6.10 -24.18
C ALA A 215 -10.39 7.39 -23.41
N THR A 216 -9.34 8.01 -22.88
CA THR A 216 -9.37 9.36 -22.32
C THR A 216 -9.40 10.40 -23.44
N LYS A 217 -9.74 11.65 -23.08
CA LYS A 217 -9.68 12.80 -24.02
C LYS A 217 -8.26 13.05 -24.54
N ASP A 218 -7.25 12.64 -23.76
CA ASP A 218 -5.83 12.83 -24.08
C ASP A 218 -5.22 11.68 -24.89
N GLN A 219 -6.06 10.77 -25.42
CA GLN A 219 -5.69 9.60 -26.22
C GLN A 219 -4.88 8.56 -25.44
N ILE A 220 -5.21 8.35 -24.16
CA ILE A 220 -4.71 7.22 -23.37
C ILE A 220 -5.78 6.14 -23.34
N LEU A 221 -5.40 4.91 -23.63
CA LEU A 221 -6.28 3.75 -23.49
C LEU A 221 -6.33 3.30 -22.03
N VAL A 222 -7.50 2.89 -21.56
CA VAL A 222 -7.69 2.28 -20.25
C VAL A 222 -8.35 0.92 -20.45
N PHE A 223 -7.60 -0.14 -20.15
CA PHE A 223 -8.05 -1.52 -20.14
C PHE A 223 -8.44 -1.90 -18.72
N ASP A 224 -9.72 -2.10 -18.48
CA ASP A 224 -10.26 -2.46 -17.16
C ASP A 224 -10.55 -3.96 -17.10
N ILE A 225 -9.94 -4.65 -16.13
CA ILE A 225 -10.19 -6.06 -15.83
C ILE A 225 -11.54 -6.20 -15.12
N ARG A 226 -12.45 -6.97 -15.72
CA ARG A 226 -13.81 -7.20 -15.22
C ARG A 226 -14.13 -8.66 -14.92
N THR A 227 -13.11 -9.53 -14.95
CA THR A 227 -13.27 -10.93 -14.54
C THR A 227 -13.66 -11.01 -13.06
N PRO A 228 -14.44 -12.02 -12.65
CA PRO A 228 -14.77 -12.22 -11.25
C PRO A 228 -13.51 -12.31 -10.38
N LYS A 229 -13.42 -11.44 -9.36
CA LYS A 229 -12.23 -11.31 -8.47
C LYS A 229 -10.95 -10.91 -9.22
N SER A 230 -11.06 -10.37 -10.43
CA SER A 230 -9.92 -9.98 -11.26
C SER A 230 -8.96 -11.14 -11.55
N THR A 231 -9.50 -12.33 -11.77
CA THR A 231 -8.72 -13.52 -12.17
C THR A 231 -8.18 -13.37 -13.60
N ILE A 232 -7.02 -13.96 -13.84
CA ILE A 232 -6.42 -14.05 -15.16
C ILE A 232 -6.90 -15.34 -15.82
N ASN A 233 -7.39 -15.25 -17.05
CA ASN A 233 -7.76 -16.38 -17.89
C ASN A 233 -7.31 -16.14 -19.34
N PRO A 234 -7.31 -17.16 -20.22
CA PRO A 234 -6.82 -17.01 -21.59
C PRO A 234 -7.53 -15.92 -22.40
N HIS A 235 -8.84 -15.75 -22.21
CA HIS A 235 -9.61 -14.70 -22.89
C HIS A 235 -9.15 -13.29 -22.46
N LEU A 236 -8.84 -13.09 -21.17
CA LEU A 236 -8.35 -11.80 -20.68
C LEU A 236 -7.00 -11.46 -21.31
N LEU A 237 -6.13 -12.46 -21.45
CA LEU A 237 -4.83 -12.30 -22.10
C LEU A 237 -4.98 -11.96 -23.57
N SER A 238 -5.95 -12.57 -24.27
CA SER A 238 -6.31 -12.21 -25.66
C SER A 238 -6.77 -10.76 -25.76
N ASP A 239 -7.68 -10.34 -24.88
CA ASP A 239 -8.24 -9.00 -24.87
C ASP A 239 -7.17 -7.94 -24.60
N LEU A 240 -6.23 -8.23 -23.68
CA LEU A 240 -5.13 -7.34 -23.38
C LEU A 240 -4.15 -7.22 -24.57
N LEU A 241 -3.85 -8.35 -25.23
CA LEU A 241 -3.02 -8.33 -26.43
C LEU A 241 -3.69 -7.55 -27.57
N GLU A 242 -5.01 -7.68 -27.73
CA GLU A 242 -5.81 -6.88 -28.68
C GLU A 242 -5.71 -5.37 -28.35
N ALA A 243 -5.83 -4.99 -27.08
CA ALA A 243 -5.69 -3.60 -26.64
C ALA A 243 -4.29 -3.02 -26.91
N ILE A 244 -3.23 -3.81 -26.65
CA ILE A 244 -1.85 -3.41 -26.93
C ILE A 244 -1.64 -3.24 -28.44
N THR A 245 -2.13 -4.19 -29.23
CA THR A 245 -2.03 -4.15 -30.71
C THR A 245 -2.77 -2.94 -31.28
N LEU A 246 -3.97 -2.63 -30.75
CA LEU A 246 -4.72 -1.43 -31.13
C LEU A 246 -3.93 -0.16 -30.80
N MET A 247 -3.35 -0.10 -29.60
CA MET A 247 -2.54 1.03 -29.17
C MET A 247 -1.35 1.26 -30.11
N GLU A 248 -0.61 0.21 -30.43
CA GLU A 248 0.59 0.28 -31.26
C GLU A 248 0.27 0.75 -32.69
N ASN A 249 -0.86 0.32 -33.25
CA ASN A 249 -1.25 0.61 -34.63
C ASN A 249 -2.13 1.87 -34.79
N SER A 250 -2.31 2.66 -33.73
CA SER A 250 -3.17 3.87 -33.73
C SER A 250 -2.44 5.09 -33.17
N ASP A 251 -3.12 6.24 -33.08
CA ASP A 251 -2.56 7.48 -32.53
C ASP A 251 -2.57 7.54 -30.99
N TYR A 252 -3.09 6.51 -30.31
CA TYR A 252 -3.09 6.44 -28.84
C TYR A 252 -1.67 6.54 -28.28
N LYS A 253 -1.51 7.25 -27.17
CA LYS A 253 -0.21 7.59 -26.58
C LYS A 253 0.29 6.57 -25.56
N GLY A 254 -0.59 5.76 -25.01
CA GLY A 254 -0.27 4.83 -23.94
C GLY A 254 -1.48 4.00 -23.51
N LEU A 255 -1.23 3.00 -22.67
CA LEU A 255 -2.23 2.09 -22.13
C LEU A 255 -2.09 2.02 -20.61
N VAL A 256 -3.20 2.21 -19.91
CA VAL A 256 -3.33 1.96 -18.48
C VAL A 256 -4.12 0.67 -18.31
N ILE A 257 -3.58 -0.27 -17.55
CA ILE A 257 -4.25 -1.50 -17.13
C ILE A 257 -4.79 -1.24 -15.74
N ASP A 258 -6.10 -1.28 -15.58
CA ASP A 258 -6.82 -1.07 -14.32
C ASP A 258 -7.64 -2.30 -13.96
N SER A 259 -8.09 -2.36 -12.72
CA SER A 259 -8.90 -3.44 -12.18
C SER A 259 -9.97 -2.90 -11.24
N SER A 260 -11.23 -3.02 -11.66
CA SER A 260 -12.39 -2.61 -10.86
C SER A 260 -12.56 -3.38 -9.53
N GLY A 261 -11.92 -4.55 -9.34
CA GLY A 261 -12.01 -5.39 -8.14
C GLY A 261 -11.24 -4.90 -6.90
N LYS A 262 -11.51 -5.47 -5.71
CA LYS A 262 -10.80 -5.13 -4.45
C LYS A 262 -9.28 -5.41 -4.48
N SER A 263 -8.84 -6.29 -5.37
CA SER A 263 -7.45 -6.60 -5.63
C SER A 263 -7.18 -6.35 -7.11
N PHE A 264 -5.99 -5.88 -7.46
CA PHE A 264 -5.60 -5.72 -8.86
C PHE A 264 -5.76 -7.05 -9.63
N SER A 265 -5.23 -8.15 -9.09
CA SER A 265 -5.53 -9.51 -9.52
C SER A 265 -5.31 -10.51 -8.38
N VAL A 266 -6.10 -11.58 -8.32
CA VAL A 266 -5.89 -12.71 -7.40
C VAL A 266 -5.09 -13.86 -8.04
N GLY A 267 -4.58 -13.66 -9.26
CA GLY A 267 -3.84 -14.66 -10.03
C GLY A 267 -4.71 -15.37 -11.07
N TYR A 268 -4.23 -16.51 -11.54
CA TYR A 268 -4.91 -17.31 -12.56
C TYR A 268 -6.23 -17.91 -12.03
N ASP A 269 -7.20 -18.07 -12.92
CA ASP A 269 -8.48 -18.70 -12.59
C ASP A 269 -8.30 -20.19 -12.25
N ILE A 270 -8.26 -20.48 -10.95
CA ILE A 270 -8.09 -21.84 -10.43
C ILE A 270 -9.30 -22.72 -10.77
N SER A 271 -10.50 -22.14 -10.83
CA SER A 271 -11.71 -22.89 -11.18
C SER A 271 -11.64 -23.38 -12.63
N LEU A 272 -11.20 -22.51 -13.55
CA LEU A 272 -10.92 -22.90 -14.93
C LEU A 272 -9.85 -24.01 -15.01
N MET A 273 -8.78 -23.89 -14.22
CA MET A 273 -7.71 -24.88 -14.23
C MET A 273 -8.19 -26.26 -13.74
N ILE A 274 -9.04 -26.30 -12.69
CA ILE A 274 -9.64 -27.54 -12.19
C ILE A 274 -10.51 -28.18 -13.28
N GLU A 275 -11.36 -27.41 -13.94
CA GLU A 275 -12.22 -27.90 -15.03
C GLU A 275 -11.37 -28.52 -16.17
N GLN A 276 -10.29 -27.86 -16.57
CA GLN A 276 -9.37 -28.36 -17.61
C GLN A 276 -8.63 -29.65 -17.20
N ILE A 277 -8.34 -29.82 -15.92
CA ILE A 277 -7.75 -31.07 -15.40
C ILE A 277 -8.79 -32.19 -15.45
N GLU A 278 -10.01 -31.93 -14.97
CA GLU A 278 -11.10 -32.90 -14.94
C GLU A 278 -11.54 -33.33 -16.35
N SER A 279 -11.49 -32.41 -17.32
CA SER A 279 -11.79 -32.70 -18.74
C SER A 279 -10.62 -33.32 -19.50
N GLY A 280 -9.43 -33.43 -18.89
CA GLY A 280 -8.22 -33.96 -19.52
C GLY A 280 -7.58 -33.04 -20.58
N GLN A 281 -7.99 -31.77 -20.65
CA GLN A 281 -7.56 -30.80 -21.66
C GLN A 281 -6.37 -29.93 -21.22
N ILE A 282 -5.97 -29.99 -19.95
CA ILE A 282 -4.97 -29.09 -19.36
C ILE A 282 -3.66 -29.00 -20.15
N VAL A 283 -3.16 -30.13 -20.69
CA VAL A 283 -1.89 -30.14 -21.45
C VAL A 283 -2.02 -29.37 -22.77
N GLU A 284 -3.13 -29.55 -23.48
CA GLU A 284 -3.39 -28.86 -24.75
C GLU A 284 -3.58 -27.36 -24.51
N GLU A 285 -4.39 -27.00 -23.50
CA GLU A 285 -4.65 -25.60 -23.15
C GLU A 285 -3.40 -24.87 -22.63
N MET A 286 -2.56 -25.54 -21.83
CA MET A 286 -1.25 -24.99 -21.42
C MET A 286 -0.31 -24.79 -22.61
N THR A 287 -0.31 -25.73 -23.56
CA THR A 287 0.54 -25.62 -24.76
C THR A 287 0.09 -24.44 -25.63
N ARG A 288 -1.22 -24.28 -25.84
CA ARG A 288 -1.79 -23.17 -26.61
C ARG A 288 -1.56 -21.81 -25.93
N SER A 289 -1.75 -21.75 -24.62
CA SER A 289 -1.57 -20.50 -23.85
C SER A 289 -0.11 -20.09 -23.69
N TYR A 290 0.85 -21.02 -23.79
CA TYR A 290 2.27 -20.72 -23.64
C TYR A 290 2.76 -19.68 -24.67
N GLU A 291 2.50 -19.92 -25.96
CA GLU A 291 2.94 -19.01 -27.02
C GLU A 291 2.28 -17.63 -26.89
N GLN A 292 0.96 -17.62 -26.64
CA GLN A 292 0.20 -16.40 -26.48
C GLN A 292 0.68 -15.57 -25.28
N THR A 293 0.88 -16.23 -24.13
CA THR A 293 1.37 -15.57 -22.92
C THR A 293 2.77 -15.00 -23.16
N HIS A 294 3.63 -15.74 -23.86
CA HIS A 294 4.97 -15.27 -24.19
C HIS A 294 4.94 -14.06 -25.15
N GLN A 295 4.05 -14.06 -26.14
CA GLN A 295 3.84 -12.92 -27.03
C GLN A 295 3.35 -11.69 -26.25
N LEU A 296 2.37 -11.87 -25.37
CA LEU A 296 1.86 -10.79 -24.51
C LEU A 296 2.96 -10.21 -23.62
N LEU A 297 3.76 -11.05 -22.95
CA LEU A 297 4.86 -10.57 -22.10
C LEU A 297 5.91 -9.79 -22.90
N LYS A 298 6.18 -10.20 -24.14
CA LYS A 298 7.04 -9.43 -25.06
C LYS A 298 6.41 -8.09 -25.43
N ALA A 299 5.11 -8.08 -25.77
CA ALA A 299 4.38 -6.87 -26.12
C ALA A 299 4.35 -5.89 -24.94
N LEU A 300 4.19 -6.37 -23.70
CA LEU A 300 4.28 -5.55 -22.50
C LEU A 300 5.69 -4.97 -22.29
N LYS A 301 6.74 -5.77 -22.49
CA LYS A 301 8.12 -5.38 -22.19
C LYS A 301 8.76 -4.48 -23.26
N TYR A 302 8.46 -4.72 -24.52
CA TYR A 302 9.15 -4.11 -25.66
C TYR A 302 8.27 -3.14 -26.46
N ASN A 303 7.12 -2.72 -25.92
CA ASN A 303 6.27 -1.75 -26.58
C ASN A 303 7.02 -0.43 -26.84
N SER A 304 6.71 0.20 -27.97
CA SER A 304 7.13 1.56 -28.31
C SER A 304 6.44 2.65 -27.48
N LYS A 305 5.28 2.34 -26.90
CA LYS A 305 4.43 3.26 -26.13
C LYS A 305 4.31 2.81 -24.66
N PRO A 306 4.19 3.76 -23.71
CA PRO A 306 4.11 3.43 -22.30
C PRO A 306 2.87 2.60 -21.96
N ILE A 307 3.10 1.53 -21.18
CA ILE A 307 2.06 0.72 -20.55
C ILE A 307 2.24 0.84 -19.03
N ILE A 308 1.17 1.16 -18.31
CA ILE A 308 1.16 1.36 -16.87
C ILE A 308 0.10 0.44 -16.26
N ALA A 309 0.43 -0.26 -15.17
CA ALA A 309 -0.57 -0.90 -14.32
C ALA A 309 -0.98 0.07 -13.21
N ALA A 310 -2.26 0.46 -13.18
CA ALA A 310 -2.82 1.26 -12.09
C ALA A 310 -3.15 0.31 -10.93
N MET A 311 -2.45 0.48 -9.81
CA MET A 311 -2.68 -0.28 -8.57
C MET A 311 -3.56 0.49 -7.61
#